data_AF-A0A6J7RNG4-F1
#
_entry.id   AF-A0A6J7RNG4-F1
#
_cell.length_a   1.000
_cell.length_b   1.000
_cell.length_c   1.000
_cell.angle_alpha   90.00
_cell.angle_beta   90.00
_cell.angle_gamma   90.00
#
_symmetry.space_group_name_H-M   'P 1'
#
loop_
_entity.id
_entity.type
_entity.pdbx_description
1 polymer ?
#
loop_
_entity_poly.entity_id
_entity_poly.type
_entity_poly.pdbx_seq_one_letter_code
_entity_poly.pdbx_strand_id
1 'polypeptide(L)'
;MIDISDGLVSDLGHIAAASGVVIDIETNSFEIPEALAAAASAFNGNAMEWILTGGEDHAFAATFKTALDVPSGWTIIGSVASGSPSVTVDGAEYLGRGWDHFSTN
;
A
#
# COMPACT_ATOMS: atom_id res chain seq x y z
N MET A 1 12.56 -1.01 -3.57
CA MET A 1 12.27 -0.54 -2.19
C MET A 1 12.05 0.96 -2.25
N ILE A 2 11.10 1.46 -1.48
CA ILE A 2 10.69 2.87 -1.39
C ILE A 2 10.25 3.19 0.04
N ASP A 3 10.37 4.45 0.45
CA ASP A 3 9.76 4.99 1.67
C ASP A 3 8.32 5.40 1.38
N ILE A 4 7.38 5.11 2.28
CA ILE A 4 5.96 5.44 2.10
C ILE A 4 5.73 6.86 2.63
N SER A 5 5.48 7.79 1.71
CA SER A 5 5.24 9.21 2.01
C SER A 5 3.90 9.71 1.48
N ASP A 6 3.56 9.34 0.24
CA ASP A 6 2.34 9.82 -0.44
C ASP A 6 1.18 8.83 -0.27
N GLY A 7 1.49 7.63 0.22
CA GLY A 7 0.57 6.58 0.58
C GLY A 7 0.89 5.27 -0.13
N LEU A 8 0.60 4.15 0.54
CA LEU A 8 1.07 2.83 0.15
C LEU A 8 0.77 2.49 -1.31
N VAL A 9 -0.47 2.71 -1.76
CA VAL A 9 -0.87 2.44 -3.15
C VAL A 9 -0.12 3.34 -4.14
N SER A 10 0.06 4.62 -3.80
CA SER A 10 0.73 5.59 -4.67
C SER A 10 2.21 5.23 -4.87
N ASP A 11 2.91 4.98 -3.76
CA ASP A 11 4.34 4.68 -3.77
C ASP A 11 4.66 3.31 -4.35
N LEU A 12 3.80 2.31 -4.12
CA LEU A 12 3.88 1.03 -4.86
C LEU A 12 3.56 1.20 -6.34
N GLY A 13 2.70 2.16 -6.71
CA GLY A 13 2.45 2.55 -8.09
C GLY A 13 3.71 3.01 -8.81
N HIS A 14 4.56 3.79 -8.14
CA HIS A 14 5.88 4.17 -8.66
C HIS A 14 6.79 2.95 -8.91
N ILE A 15 6.81 1.99 -7.98
CA ILE A 15 7.59 0.75 -8.13
C ILE A 15 7.05 -0.11 -9.28
N ALA A 16 5.72 -0.27 -9.38
CA ALA A 16 5.05 -1.02 -10.44
C ALA A 16 5.37 -0.44 -11.82
N ALA A 17 5.24 0.88 -11.97
CA ALA A 17 5.55 1.61 -13.20
C ALA A 17 7.01 1.48 -13.62
N ALA A 18 7.95 1.71 -12.69
CA ALA A 18 9.38 1.62 -12.98
C ALA A 18 9.84 0.20 -13.31
N SER A 19 9.14 -0.82 -12.78
CA SER A 19 9.54 -2.22 -12.91
C SER A 19 8.78 -3.00 -13.99
N GLY A 20 7.68 -2.49 -14.53
CA GLY A 20 6.90 -3.21 -15.53
C GLY A 20 6.08 -4.38 -14.95
N VAL A 21 5.54 -4.23 -13.73
CA VAL A 21 4.89 -5.31 -12.97
C VAL A 21 3.56 -4.90 -12.38
N VAL A 22 2.73 -5.90 -12.05
CA VAL A 22 1.54 -5.75 -11.21
C VAL A 22 1.93 -6.02 -9.76
N ILE A 23 1.48 -5.18 -8.84
CA ILE A 23 1.58 -5.40 -7.40
C ILE A 23 0.17 -5.55 -6.84
N ASP A 24 -0.13 -6.68 -6.21
CA ASP A 24 -1.41 -6.90 -5.55
C ASP A 24 -1.23 -6.83 -4.04
N ILE A 25 -2.01 -5.97 -3.39
CA ILE A 25 -2.03 -5.79 -1.94
C ILE A 25 -3.17 -6.62 -1.36
N GLU A 26 -2.87 -7.43 -0.36
CA GLU A 26 -3.85 -8.27 0.34
C GLU A 26 -4.24 -7.60 1.66
N THR A 27 -5.46 -7.08 1.77
CA THR A 27 -5.88 -6.29 2.95
C THR A 27 -5.93 -7.11 4.23
N ASN A 28 -6.13 -8.43 4.11
CA ASN A 28 -6.13 -9.35 5.24
C ASN A 28 -4.74 -9.55 5.90
N SER A 29 -3.67 -9.06 5.27
CA SER A 29 -2.30 -9.14 5.78
C SER A 29 -1.99 -8.07 6.83
N PHE A 30 -2.83 -7.04 6.93
CA PHE A 30 -2.63 -5.93 7.86
C PHE A 30 -3.36 -6.18 9.18
N GLU A 31 -2.64 -6.00 10.27
CA GLU A 31 -3.24 -5.82 11.59
C GLU A 31 -3.56 -4.33 11.78
N ILE A 32 -4.84 -4.00 11.95
CA ILE A 32 -5.26 -2.61 12.18
C ILE A 32 -5.04 -2.28 13.66
N PRO A 33 -4.16 -1.32 14.02
CA PRO A 33 -3.95 -0.93 15.40
C PRO A 33 -5.24 -0.41 16.04
N GLU A 34 -5.50 -0.77 17.31
CA GLU A 34 -6.71 -0.36 18.03
C GLU A 34 -6.92 1.16 18.01
N ALA A 35 -5.85 1.94 18.18
CA ALA A 35 -5.91 3.40 18.14
C ALA A 35 -6.36 3.92 16.77
N LEU A 36 -5.89 3.29 15.68
CA LEU A 36 -6.29 3.66 14.32
C LEU A 36 -7.75 3.30 14.06
N ALA A 37 -8.18 2.11 14.50
CA ALA A 37 -9.58 1.69 14.42
C ALA A 37 -10.52 2.61 15.21
N ALA A 38 -10.12 3.00 16.42
CA ALA A 38 -10.87 3.93 17.26
C ALA A 38 -10.97 5.33 16.61
N ALA A 39 -9.87 5.83 16.03
CA ALA A 39 -9.86 7.10 15.32
C ALA A 39 -10.78 7.05 14.08
N ALA A 40 -10.65 6.02 13.24
CA ALA A 40 -11.53 5.84 12.08
C ALA A 40 -13.01 5.82 12.50
N SER A 41 -13.35 5.10 13.57
CA SER A 41 -14.71 5.07 14.11
C SER A 41 -15.18 6.45 14.60
N ALA A 42 -14.32 7.20 15.29
CA ALA A 42 -14.67 8.52 15.84
C ALA A 42 -14.89 9.58 14.75
N PHE A 43 -14.24 9.44 13.59
CA PHE A 43 -14.33 10.38 12.47
C PHE A 43 -15.18 9.87 11.30
N ASN A 44 -15.94 8.79 11.48
CA ASN A 44 -16.71 8.13 10.42
C ASN A 44 -15.85 7.77 9.18
N GLY A 45 -14.56 7.48 9.40
CA GLY A 45 -13.61 7.07 8.38
C GLY A 45 -13.42 5.55 8.30
N ASN A 46 -12.51 5.12 7.42
CA ASN A 46 -12.13 3.73 7.24
C ASN A 46 -10.62 3.56 7.49
N ALA A 47 -10.25 2.79 8.51
CA ALA A 47 -8.85 2.59 8.88
C ALA A 47 -8.03 1.90 7.77
N MET A 48 -8.63 0.96 7.03
CA MET A 48 -7.93 0.31 5.92
C MET A 48 -7.70 1.29 4.76
N GLU A 49 -8.67 2.15 4.48
CA GLU A 49 -8.47 3.23 3.50
C GLU A 49 -7.29 4.12 3.91
N TRP A 50 -7.19 4.50 5.19
CA TRP A 50 -6.06 5.27 5.69
C TRP A 50 -4.72 4.54 5.62
N ILE A 51 -4.68 3.21 5.80
CA ILE A 51 -3.45 2.42 5.58
C ILE A 51 -3.04 2.43 4.10
N LEU A 52 -4.02 2.35 3.18
CA LEU A 52 -3.76 2.23 1.75
C LEU A 52 -3.40 3.58 1.10
N THR A 53 -3.98 4.67 1.58
CA THR A 53 -3.88 6.00 0.95
C THR A 53 -3.34 7.10 1.85
N GLY A 54 -3.27 6.86 3.16
CA GLY A 54 -2.65 7.78 4.11
C GLY A 54 -1.15 7.89 3.86
N GLY A 55 -0.62 9.10 4.01
CA GLY A 55 0.79 9.40 3.86
C GLY A 55 1.50 9.60 5.21
N GLU A 56 2.80 9.90 5.14
CA GLU A 56 3.68 10.18 6.29
C GLU A 56 3.81 9.08 7.35
N ASP A 57 3.49 7.82 7.01
CA ASP A 57 3.72 6.68 7.92
C ASP A 57 5.22 6.37 8.11
N HIS A 58 6.08 6.84 7.20
CA HIS A 58 7.54 6.61 7.18
C HIS A 58 7.91 5.12 7.32
N ALA A 59 7.04 4.25 6.80
CA ALA A 59 7.29 2.83 6.66
C ALA A 59 8.03 2.56 5.34
N PHE A 60 8.84 1.51 5.29
CA PHE A 60 9.45 1.09 4.04
C PHE A 60 8.62 0.00 3.36
N ALA A 61 8.53 0.05 2.03
CA ALA A 61 8.00 -1.02 1.19
C ALA A 61 9.09 -1.59 0.27
N ALA A 62 9.16 -2.92 0.16
CA ALA A 62 10.15 -3.62 -0.65
C ALA A 62 9.55 -4.87 -1.30
N THR A 63 10.15 -5.28 -2.42
CA THR A 63 9.80 -6.51 -3.13
C THR A 63 10.96 -7.50 -3.05
N PHE A 64 10.64 -8.77 -2.89
CA PHE A 64 11.59 -9.87 -2.76
C PHE A 64 11.22 -10.99 -3.71
N LYS A 65 12.21 -11.80 -4.13
CA LYS A 65 11.99 -12.85 -5.12
C LYS A 65 11.08 -13.96 -4.57
N THR A 66 11.26 -14.33 -3.31
CA THR A 66 10.45 -15.32 -2.62
C THR A 66 10.19 -14.88 -1.18
N ALA A 67 9.17 -15.48 -0.54
CA ALA A 67 8.87 -15.24 0.88
C ALA A 67 10.05 -15.59 1.81
N LEU A 68 10.94 -16.49 1.40
CA LEU A 68 12.13 -16.88 2.17
C LEU A 68 13.24 -15.81 2.14
N ASP A 69 13.19 -14.90 1.18
CA ASP A 69 14.15 -13.81 1.05
C ASP A 69 13.77 -12.59 1.90
N VAL A 70 12.58 -12.61 2.52
CA VAL A 70 12.05 -11.50 3.33
C VAL A 70 12.75 -11.48 4.69
N PRO A 71 13.40 -10.37 5.09
CA PRO A 71 14.06 -10.27 6.39
C PRO A 71 13.08 -10.34 7.56
N SER A 72 13.54 -10.84 8.71
CA SER A 72 12.75 -10.80 9.95
C SER A 72 12.32 -9.37 10.30
N GLY A 73 11.07 -9.20 10.73
CA GLY A 73 10.52 -7.90 11.12
C GLY A 73 9.75 -7.19 10.01
N TRP A 74 9.71 -7.75 8.80
CA TRP A 74 8.85 -7.29 7.71
C TRP A 74 7.55 -8.09 7.67
N THR A 75 6.48 -7.43 7.27
CA THR A 75 5.19 -8.07 6.97
C THR A 75 5.07 -8.24 5.46
N ILE A 76 4.74 -9.45 5.00
CA ILE A 76 4.38 -9.68 3.61
C ILE A 76 2.93 -9.22 3.44
N ILE A 77 2.73 -8.23 2.57
CA ILE A 77 1.42 -7.58 2.38
C ILE A 77 0.76 -7.90 1.04
N GLY A 78 1.30 -8.85 0.29
CA GLY A 78 0.79 -9.22 -1.02
C GLY A 78 1.87 -9.77 -1.95
N SER A 79 1.71 -9.56 -3.25
CA SER A 79 2.51 -10.24 -4.27
C SER A 79 2.86 -9.36 -5.47
N VAL A 80 3.84 -9.82 -6.27
CA VAL A 80 4.28 -9.17 -7.51
C VAL A 80 4.14 -10.16 -8.66
N ALA A 81 3.56 -9.71 -9.77
CA ALA A 81 3.36 -10.53 -10.97
C ALA A 81 3.74 -9.77 -12.25
N SER A 82 4.03 -10.50 -13.32
CA SER A 82 4.22 -9.91 -14.64
C SER A 82 2.89 -9.36 -15.17
N GLY A 83 2.92 -8.19 -15.80
CA GLY A 83 1.74 -7.58 -16.43
C GLY A 83 1.94 -6.11 -16.76
N SER A 84 0.89 -5.47 -17.26
CA SER A 84 0.90 -4.00 -17.40
C SER A 84 1.02 -3.36 -16.02
N PRO A 85 1.85 -2.32 -15.84
CA PRO A 85 2.03 -1.70 -14.54
C PRO A 85 0.73 -1.29 -13.86
N SER A 86 0.49 -1.84 -12.68
CA SER A 86 -0.67 -1.49 -11.86
C SER A 86 -0.47 -1.89 -10.40
N VAL A 87 -1.27 -1.27 -9.54
CA VAL A 87 -1.48 -1.73 -8.16
C VAL A 87 -2.93 -2.15 -8.02
N THR A 88 -3.16 -3.33 -7.48
CA THR A 88 -4.49 -3.84 -7.14
C THR A 88 -4.59 -4.04 -5.63
N VAL A 89 -5.82 -4.04 -5.13
CA VAL A 89 -6.15 -4.35 -3.74
C VAL A 89 -7.16 -5.48 -3.75
N ASP A 90 -6.80 -6.60 -3.13
CA ASP A 90 -7.56 -7.86 -3.13
C ASP A 90 -7.98 -8.31 -4.56
N GLY A 91 -7.05 -8.17 -5.52
CA GLY A 91 -7.25 -8.53 -6.92
C GLY A 91 -8.11 -7.56 -7.75
N ALA A 92 -8.55 -6.43 -7.17
CA ALA A 92 -9.35 -5.41 -7.86
C ALA A 92 -8.55 -4.13 -8.10
N GLU A 93 -8.90 -3.40 -9.16
CA GLU A 93 -8.39 -2.04 -9.38
C GLU A 93 -8.78 -1.15 -8.19
N TYR A 94 -7.80 -0.45 -7.64
CA TYR A 94 -8.02 0.44 -6.51
C TYR A 94 -8.04 1.90 -6.97
N LEU A 95 -9.19 2.55 -6.78
CA LEU A 95 -9.41 3.94 -7.21
C LEU A 95 -9.03 4.98 -6.14
N GLY A 96 -8.73 4.53 -4.92
CA GLY A 96 -8.26 5.41 -3.85
C GLY A 96 -6.87 5.96 -4.19
N ARG A 97 -6.70 7.27 -4.00
CA ARG A 97 -5.48 7.99 -4.37
C ARG A 97 -4.76 8.43 -3.10
N GLY A 98 -3.44 8.35 -3.11
CA GLY A 98 -2.59 8.98 -2.11
C GLY A 98 -2.65 10.51 -2.19
N TRP A 99 -1.85 11.17 -1.36
CA TRP A 99 -1.73 12.63 -1.36
C TRP A 99 -1.14 13.15 -2.68
N ASP A 100 -1.75 14.21 -3.25
CA ASP A 100 -1.22 14.94 -4.41
C ASP A 100 -1.32 16.45 -4.14
N HIS A 101 -0.17 17.11 -4.10
CA HIS A 101 -0.03 18.54 -3.82
C HIS A 101 -0.76 19.45 -4.81
N PHE A 102 -0.99 18.99 -6.04
CA PHE A 102 -1.49 19.82 -7.13
C PHE A 102 -2.76 19.28 -7.78
N SER A 103 -3.42 18.29 -7.18
CA SER A 103 -4.66 17.77 -7.74
C SER A 103 -5.73 18.86 -7.78
N THR A 104 -6.10 19.32 -8.97
CA THR A 104 -7.29 20.12 -9.20
C THR A 104 -8.49 19.21 -9.31
N ASN A 105 -9.49 19.42 -8.45
CA ASN A 105 -10.82 18.78 -8.51
C ASN A 105 -11.47 18.90 -9.88
#